data_AF-A0A6N8Y9A1-F1
#
_entry.id   AF-A0A6N8Y9A1-F1
#
_cell.length_a   1.000
_cell.length_b   1.000
_cell.length_c   1.000
_cell.angle_alpha   90.00
_cell.angle_beta   90.00
_cell.angle_gamma   90.00
#
_symmetry.space_group_name_H-M   'P 1'
#
loop_
_entity.id
_entity.type
_entity.pdbx_description
1 polymer ?
#
loop_
_entity_poly.entity_id
_entity_poly.type
_entity_poly.pdbx_seq_one_letter_code
_entity_poly.pdbx_strand_id
1 'polypeptide(L)'
;FLENFKTATDGPGSMCRYTRLTLKVPIDEGSSEIWWWHLVPVDASEDWKERSQRAYLRTNGPGGMFELDDNENFLGMAEANRGPVGLDQFYDYVAGTHHPDAHGLEWPGHVQDADRSEHTLRGFLTEWRRRMELTAVAESAGPG
;
A
#
# COMPACT_ATOMS: atom_id res chain seq x y z
N PHE A 1 13.94 3.80 23.36
CA PHE A 1 13.03 2.85 22.67
C PHE A 1 11.63 3.41 22.80
N LEU A 2 11.06 3.97 21.73
CA LEU A 2 9.63 4.23 21.67
C LEU A 2 8.97 2.85 21.71
N GLU A 3 8.41 2.47 22.86
CA GLU A 3 7.51 1.33 22.89
C GLU A 3 6.45 1.53 21.81
N ASN A 4 6.14 0.47 21.09
CA ASN A 4 5.22 0.45 19.96
C ASN A 4 3.78 0.64 20.48
N PHE A 5 3.47 1.82 21.02
CA PHE A 5 2.17 2.20 21.58
C PHE A 5 1.04 2.03 20.57
N LYS A 6 1.40 2.07 19.29
CA LYS A 6 0.53 2.06 18.13
C LYS A 6 -0.41 0.84 18.14
N THR A 7 0.14 -0.34 18.43
CA THR A 7 -0.61 -1.62 18.41
C THR A 7 -0.98 -2.14 19.80
N ALA A 8 -0.75 -1.36 20.85
CA ALA A 8 -1.21 -1.68 22.21
C ALA A 8 -2.69 -1.31 22.36
N THR A 9 -3.48 -2.21 22.94
CA THR A 9 -4.95 -2.08 23.04
C THR A 9 -5.41 -1.81 24.47
N ASP A 10 -4.83 -2.53 25.44
CA ASP A 10 -5.33 -2.64 26.82
C ASP A 10 -4.25 -2.30 27.86
N GLY A 11 -3.31 -1.42 27.50
CA GLY A 11 -2.21 -0.97 28.36
C GLY A 11 -0.86 -1.65 28.08
N PRO A 12 0.15 -1.43 28.95
CA PRO A 12 1.50 -1.98 28.75
C PRO A 12 1.49 -3.50 28.56
N GLY A 13 2.24 -4.01 27.58
CA GLY A 13 2.31 -5.45 27.27
C GLY A 13 1.14 -6.00 26.43
N SER A 14 0.09 -5.21 26.16
CA SER A 14 -1.05 -5.65 25.35
C SER A 14 -0.78 -5.71 23.84
N MET A 15 0.39 -5.20 23.39
CA MET A 15 0.79 -5.17 21.98
C MET A 15 0.51 -6.50 21.27
N CYS A 16 -0.13 -6.42 20.11
CA CYS A 16 -0.38 -7.57 19.26
C CYS A 16 -0.08 -7.23 17.80
N ARG A 17 0.49 -8.20 17.09
CA ARG A 17 0.69 -8.10 15.64
C ARG A 17 -0.62 -8.44 14.94
N TYR A 18 -0.81 -7.93 13.74
CA TYR A 18 -1.94 -8.28 12.89
C TYR A 18 -1.50 -8.42 11.45
N THR A 19 -2.35 -9.04 10.64
CA THR A 19 -2.19 -9.14 9.19
C THR A 19 -3.46 -8.64 8.54
N ARG A 20 -3.30 -7.76 7.56
CA ARG A 20 -4.39 -7.18 6.79
C ARG A 20 -4.20 -7.51 5.33
N LEU A 21 -5.31 -7.86 4.68
CA LEU A 21 -5.42 -7.84 3.23
C LEU A 21 -6.37 -6.71 2.85
N THR A 22 -5.98 -5.94 1.83
CA THR A 22 -6.81 -4.85 1.30
C THR A 22 -6.85 -4.95 -0.21
N LEU A 23 -8.04 -4.75 -0.78
CA LEU A 23 -8.25 -4.62 -2.22
C LEU A 23 -8.90 -3.27 -2.49
N LYS A 24 -8.29 -2.46 -3.36
CA LYS A 24 -8.92 -1.24 -3.89
C LYS A 24 -9.54 -1.58 -5.25
N VAL A 25 -10.86 -1.62 -5.30
CA VAL A 25 -11.65 -1.90 -6.51
C VAL A 25 -11.98 -0.57 -7.19
N PRO A 26 -11.50 -0.31 -8.41
CA PRO A 26 -11.79 0.93 -9.11
C PRO A 26 -13.28 1.01 -9.45
N ILE A 27 -13.90 2.18 -9.22
CA ILE A 27 -15.28 2.48 -9.66
C ILE A 27 -15.20 3.37 -10.91
N ASP A 28 -14.46 4.47 -10.81
CA ASP A 28 -14.18 5.42 -11.89
C ASP A 28 -12.78 6.04 -11.69
N GLU A 29 -12.42 7.06 -12.48
CA GLU A 29 -11.10 7.70 -12.38
C GLU A 29 -10.84 8.44 -11.05
N GLY A 30 -11.90 8.79 -10.31
CA GLY A 30 -11.83 9.61 -9.10
C GLY A 30 -12.18 8.87 -7.82
N SER A 31 -12.61 7.61 -7.89
CA SER A 31 -13.11 6.86 -6.76
C SER A 31 -12.84 5.36 -6.84
N SER A 32 -12.79 4.73 -5.67
CA SER A 32 -12.60 3.29 -5.53
C SER A 32 -13.31 2.81 -4.28
N GLU A 33 -13.86 1.60 -4.34
CA GLU A 33 -14.29 0.88 -3.15
C GLU A 33 -13.09 0.16 -2.54
N ILE A 34 -12.99 0.15 -1.21
CA ILE A 34 -11.90 -0.55 -0.53
C ILE A 34 -12.49 -1.70 0.28
N TRP A 35 -12.02 -2.92 0.02
CA TRP A 35 -12.37 -4.11 0.78
C TRP A 35 -11.24 -4.44 1.73
N TRP A 36 -11.57 -4.68 3.00
CA TRP A 36 -10.60 -4.99 4.04
C TRP A 36 -10.90 -6.35 4.69
N TRP A 37 -9.85 -7.14 4.88
CA TRP A 37 -9.90 -8.39 5.65
C TRP A 37 -8.79 -8.40 6.71
N HIS A 38 -9.14 -8.85 7.91
CA HIS A 38 -8.19 -9.20 8.95
C HIS A 38 -7.93 -10.70 8.89
N LEU A 39 -6.66 -11.07 8.75
CA LEU A 39 -6.24 -12.46 8.65
C LEU A 39 -5.56 -12.87 9.95
N VAL A 40 -5.91 -14.06 10.45
CA VAL A 40 -5.33 -14.66 11.65
C VAL A 40 -4.85 -16.08 11.35
N PRO A 41 -3.76 -16.55 11.99
CA PRO A 41 -3.37 -17.95 11.92
C PRO A 41 -4.47 -18.84 12.48
N VAL A 42 -4.73 -19.96 11.82
CA VAL A 42 -5.77 -20.92 12.22
C VAL A 42 -5.54 -21.42 13.65
N ASP A 43 -4.28 -21.77 13.97
CA ASP A 43 -3.88 -22.37 15.24
C ASP A 43 -3.54 -21.36 16.35
N ALA A 44 -3.77 -20.05 16.12
CA ALA A 44 -3.59 -19.05 17.17
C ALA A 44 -4.65 -19.20 18.27
N SER A 45 -4.30 -18.84 19.51
CA SER A 45 -5.27 -18.81 20.60
C SER A 45 -6.36 -17.75 20.35
N GLU A 46 -7.56 -17.99 20.87
CA GLU A 46 -8.66 -17.04 20.72
C GLU A 46 -8.33 -15.67 21.34
N ASP A 47 -7.65 -15.64 22.50
CA ASP A 47 -7.15 -14.39 23.11
C ASP A 47 -6.22 -13.63 22.15
N TRP A 48 -5.31 -14.33 21.46
CA TRP A 48 -4.41 -13.69 20.51
C TRP A 48 -5.18 -13.16 19.30
N LYS A 49 -6.13 -13.92 18.76
CA LYS A 49 -6.96 -13.50 17.61
C LYS A 49 -7.74 -12.23 17.94
N GLU A 50 -8.34 -12.18 19.12
CA GLU A 50 -9.09 -11.01 19.60
C GLU A 50 -8.18 -9.79 19.78
N ARG A 51 -7.02 -9.96 20.43
CA ARG A 51 -6.02 -8.89 20.58
C ARG A 51 -5.48 -8.40 19.25
N SER A 52 -5.24 -9.31 18.30
CA SER A 52 -4.80 -8.98 16.94
C SER A 52 -5.85 -8.16 16.21
N GLN A 53 -7.13 -8.53 16.33
CA GLN A 53 -8.25 -7.80 15.74
C GLN A 53 -8.36 -6.40 16.34
N ARG A 54 -8.28 -6.26 17.66
CA ARG A 54 -8.31 -4.93 18.32
C ARG A 54 -7.14 -4.05 17.88
N ALA A 55 -5.93 -4.61 17.79
CA ALA A 55 -4.75 -3.89 17.30
C ALA A 55 -4.93 -3.42 15.85
N TYR A 56 -5.46 -4.28 14.98
CA TYR A 56 -5.80 -3.95 13.60
C TYR A 56 -6.83 -2.80 13.53
N LEU A 57 -8.01 -2.97 14.14
CA LEU A 57 -9.10 -2.01 14.07
C LEU A 57 -8.72 -0.62 14.58
N ARG A 58 -7.90 -0.56 15.63
CA ARG A 58 -7.38 0.70 16.20
C ARG A 58 -6.44 1.45 15.26
N THR A 59 -5.68 0.74 14.44
CA THR A 59 -4.57 1.31 13.66
C THR A 59 -4.91 1.45 12.19
N ASN A 60 -5.10 0.33 11.50
CA ASN A 60 -5.26 0.26 10.05
C ASN A 60 -6.59 -0.39 9.65
N GLY A 61 -7.53 -0.52 10.58
CA GLY A 61 -8.92 -0.80 10.25
C GLY A 61 -9.57 0.39 9.50
N PRO A 62 -10.79 0.21 8.97
CA PRO A 62 -11.48 1.26 8.20
C PRO A 62 -11.64 2.60 8.94
N GLY A 63 -11.74 2.57 10.27
CA GLY A 63 -11.74 3.76 11.14
C GLY A 63 -10.49 3.88 12.02
N GLY A 64 -9.42 3.20 11.65
CA GLY A 64 -8.17 3.16 12.41
C GLY A 64 -7.38 4.46 12.26
N MET A 65 -6.64 4.83 13.30
CA MET A 65 -5.98 6.15 13.36
C MET A 65 -4.94 6.38 12.26
N PHE A 66 -4.29 5.34 11.71
CA PHE A 66 -3.37 5.49 10.57
C PHE A 66 -4.08 5.47 9.24
N GLU A 67 -5.16 4.69 9.13
CA GLU A 67 -5.91 4.63 7.87
C GLU A 67 -6.59 5.97 7.56
N LEU A 68 -6.99 6.72 8.58
CA LEU A 68 -7.53 8.07 8.41
C LEU A 68 -6.51 9.02 7.75
N ASP A 69 -5.27 9.02 8.24
CA ASP A 69 -4.18 9.85 7.68
C ASP A 69 -3.86 9.46 6.22
N ASP A 70 -3.75 8.15 5.94
CA ASP A 70 -3.52 7.66 4.59
C ASP A 70 -4.67 8.03 3.63
N ASN A 71 -5.93 7.93 4.08
CA ASN A 71 -7.09 8.31 3.29
C ASN A 71 -7.12 9.81 2.98
N GLU A 72 -6.81 10.66 3.97
CA GLU A 72 -6.71 12.11 3.75
C GLU A 72 -5.65 12.45 2.70
N ASN A 73 -4.48 11.80 2.74
CA ASN A 73 -3.44 11.96 1.73
C ASN A 73 -3.92 11.54 0.33
N PHE A 74 -4.57 10.38 0.20
CA PHE A 74 -5.09 9.91 -1.09
C PHE A 74 -6.19 10.83 -1.64
N LEU A 75 -7.11 11.30 -0.80
CA LEU A 75 -8.17 12.23 -1.20
C LEU A 75 -7.58 13.58 -1.63
N GLY A 76 -6.59 14.08 -0.89
CA GLY A 76 -5.88 15.32 -1.24
C GLY A 76 -5.17 15.23 -2.60
N MET A 77 -4.49 14.11 -2.85
CA MET A 77 -3.88 13.86 -4.17
C MET A 77 -4.95 13.75 -5.27
N ALA A 78 -6.02 12.99 -5.06
CA ALA A 78 -7.09 12.85 -6.04
C ALA A 78 -7.71 14.20 -6.40
N GLU A 79 -7.99 15.04 -5.40
CA GLU A 79 -8.52 16.40 -5.61
C GLU A 79 -7.55 17.30 -6.37
N ALA A 80 -6.26 17.32 -5.97
CA ALA A 80 -5.24 18.14 -6.62
C ALA A 80 -5.06 17.83 -8.11
N ASN A 81 -5.32 16.58 -8.53
CA ASN A 81 -5.19 16.13 -9.91
C ASN A 81 -6.47 16.31 -10.77
N ARG A 82 -7.53 16.94 -10.25
CA ARG A 82 -8.75 17.24 -11.05
C ARG A 82 -8.58 18.45 -11.97
N GLY A 83 -7.66 19.35 -11.64
CA GLY A 83 -7.46 20.61 -12.36
C GLY A 83 -6.37 20.55 -13.43
N PRO A 84 -6.42 21.43 -14.46
CA PRO A 84 -5.44 21.44 -15.55
C PRO A 84 -4.01 21.72 -15.08
N VAL A 85 -3.84 22.46 -13.99
CA VAL A 85 -2.50 22.74 -13.43
C VAL A 85 -1.86 21.45 -12.88
N GLY A 86 -2.61 20.66 -12.11
CA GLY A 86 -2.11 19.41 -11.53
C GLY A 86 -1.74 18.38 -12.60
N LEU A 87 -2.55 18.31 -13.67
CA LEU A 87 -2.31 17.41 -14.80
C LEU A 87 -1.07 17.76 -15.65
N ASP A 88 -0.57 19.00 -15.54
CA ASP A 88 0.63 19.48 -16.25
C ASP A 88 1.91 19.39 -15.38
N GLN A 89 1.85 18.74 -14.22
CA GLN A 89 3.01 18.53 -13.35
C GLN A 89 3.59 17.13 -13.50
N PHE A 90 4.89 17.01 -13.21
CA PHE A 90 5.58 15.74 -13.10
C PHE A 90 5.72 15.31 -11.64
N TYR A 91 5.51 14.02 -11.37
CA TYR A 91 5.89 13.41 -10.09
C TYR A 91 7.37 13.03 -10.12
N ASP A 92 8.07 13.40 -9.05
CA ASP A 92 9.46 12.99 -8.86
C ASP A 92 9.51 11.61 -8.18
N TYR A 93 10.13 10.64 -8.86
CA TYR A 93 10.30 9.26 -8.38
C TYR A 93 11.79 8.86 -8.26
N VAL A 94 12.66 9.82 -7.90
CA VAL A 94 14.11 9.60 -7.79
C VAL A 94 14.56 9.02 -6.44
N ALA A 95 13.66 8.86 -5.46
CA ALA A 95 14.05 8.44 -4.13
C ALA A 95 14.66 7.03 -4.17
N GLY A 96 15.87 6.92 -3.61
CA GLY A 96 16.62 5.68 -3.52
C GLY A 96 17.25 5.18 -4.83
N THR A 97 17.29 5.97 -5.90
CA THR A 97 17.97 5.59 -7.17
C THR A 97 19.48 5.36 -7.04
N HIS A 98 20.09 5.90 -6.00
CA HIS A 98 21.51 5.74 -5.70
C HIS A 98 21.82 4.45 -4.90
N HIS A 99 20.80 3.73 -4.44
CA HIS A 99 21.03 2.48 -3.71
C HIS A 99 21.53 1.39 -4.65
N PRO A 100 22.55 0.62 -4.23
CA PRO A 100 23.03 -0.51 -5.01
C PRO A 100 22.01 -1.66 -4.95
N ASP A 101 22.13 -2.56 -5.93
CA ASP A 101 21.48 -3.86 -5.82
C ASP A 101 22.04 -4.62 -4.61
N ALA A 102 21.14 -5.28 -3.88
CA ALA A 102 21.53 -6.15 -2.79
C ALA A 102 22.08 -7.47 -3.36
N HIS A 103 23.18 -7.94 -2.79
CA HIS A 103 23.86 -9.17 -3.22
C HIS A 103 24.01 -10.14 -2.06
N GLY A 104 24.14 -11.44 -2.37
CA GLY A 104 24.31 -12.49 -1.36
C GLY A 104 23.05 -12.83 -0.57
N LEU A 105 21.88 -12.35 -1.00
CA LEU A 105 20.58 -12.71 -0.43
C LEU A 105 19.96 -13.86 -1.24
N GLU A 106 19.30 -14.79 -0.56
CA GLU A 106 18.49 -15.86 -1.19
C GLU A 106 17.06 -15.37 -1.53
N TRP A 107 16.87 -14.06 -1.69
CA TRP A 107 15.57 -13.47 -1.96
C TRP A 107 15.30 -13.42 -3.47
N PRO A 108 14.09 -13.77 -3.93
CA PRO A 108 13.75 -13.68 -5.34
C PRO A 108 13.55 -12.21 -5.78
N GLY A 109 13.75 -11.95 -7.08
CA GLY A 109 13.48 -10.66 -7.70
C GLY A 109 14.64 -9.66 -7.60
N HIS A 110 14.36 -8.40 -7.94
CA HIS A 110 15.33 -7.31 -7.87
C HIS A 110 15.25 -6.62 -6.51
N VAL A 111 16.25 -6.86 -5.66
CA VAL A 111 16.33 -6.31 -4.31
C VAL A 111 17.38 -5.20 -4.29
N GLN A 112 17.06 -4.05 -3.71
CA GLN A 112 18.01 -2.98 -3.43
C GLN A 112 18.37 -2.98 -1.95
N ASP A 113 19.60 -2.59 -1.61
CA ASP A 113 20.05 -2.41 -0.24
C ASP A 113 19.52 -1.07 0.33
N ALA A 114 18.21 -1.06 0.63
CA ALA A 114 17.50 0.13 1.11
C ALA A 114 16.26 -0.25 1.93
N ASP A 115 16.04 0.44 3.05
CA ASP A 115 14.80 0.34 3.83
C ASP A 115 13.75 1.39 3.41
N ARG A 116 14.16 2.43 2.67
CA ARG A 116 13.31 3.51 2.14
C ARG A 116 13.74 3.84 0.71
N SER A 117 12.98 3.36 -0.27
CA SER A 117 13.18 3.69 -1.68
C SER A 117 11.87 3.60 -2.45
N GLU A 118 11.83 4.20 -3.64
CA GLU A 118 10.71 4.07 -4.57
C GLU A 118 10.95 2.96 -5.60
N HIS A 119 11.88 2.03 -5.34
CA HIS A 119 12.23 0.95 -6.26
C HIS A 119 11.02 0.12 -6.69
N THR A 120 10.20 -0.28 -5.72
CA THR A 120 8.98 -1.06 -5.97
C THR A 120 7.90 -0.23 -6.67
N LEU A 121 7.80 1.07 -6.35
CA LEU A 121 6.87 1.99 -7.02
C LEU A 121 7.24 2.20 -8.49
N ARG A 122 8.53 2.41 -8.79
CA ARG A 122 9.03 2.48 -10.17
C ARG A 122 8.78 1.18 -10.93
N GLY A 123 8.99 0.04 -10.28
CA GLY A 123 8.66 -1.28 -10.83
C GLY A 123 7.17 -1.41 -11.18
N PHE A 124 6.29 -1.00 -10.26
CA PHE A 124 4.84 -0.98 -10.48
C PHE A 124 4.45 -0.07 -11.66
N LEU A 125 4.92 1.17 -11.69
CA LEU A 125 4.60 2.14 -12.74
C LEU A 125 5.13 1.71 -14.12
N THR A 126 6.30 1.05 -14.15
CA THR A 126 6.87 0.48 -15.39
C THR A 126 5.97 -0.62 -15.96
N GLU A 127 5.54 -1.56 -15.13
CA GLU A 127 4.63 -2.63 -15.56
C GLU A 127 3.24 -2.09 -15.92
N TRP A 128 2.72 -1.12 -15.16
CA TRP A 128 1.47 -0.43 -15.50
C TRP A 128 1.54 0.20 -16.89
N ARG A 129 2.60 0.95 -17.19
CA ARG A 129 2.82 1.57 -18.50
C ARG A 129 2.85 0.53 -19.62
N ARG A 130 3.64 -0.53 -19.43
CA ARG A 130 3.73 -1.63 -20.39
C ARG A 130 2.37 -2.24 -20.70
N ARG A 131 1.51 -2.41 -19.68
CA ARG A 131 0.15 -2.93 -19.86
C ARG A 131 -0.76 -1.96 -20.58
N MET A 132 -0.72 -0.67 -20.24
CA MET A 132 -1.52 0.36 -20.92
C MET A 132 -1.16 0.46 -22.41
N GLU A 133 0.13 0.39 -22.75
CA GLU A 133 0.60 0.36 -24.14
C GLU A 133 0.10 -0.88 -24.89
N LEU A 134 0.13 -2.06 -24.26
CA LEU A 134 -0.40 -3.30 -24.86
C LEU A 134 -1.92 -3.24 -25.09
N THR A 135 -2.68 -2.69 -24.15
CA THR A 135 -4.13 -2.52 -24.30
C THR A 135 -4.45 -1.59 -25.48
N ALA A 136 -3.75 -0.46 -25.60
CA ALA A 136 -3.95 0.47 -26.71
C ALA A 136 -3.67 -0.17 -28.09
N VAL A 137 -2.66 -1.03 -28.19
CA VAL A 137 -2.38 -1.79 -29.41
C VAL A 137 -3.52 -2.77 -29.72
N ALA A 138 -4.04 -3.48 -28.72
CA ALA A 138 -5.16 -4.41 -28.91
C ALA A 138 -6.45 -3.69 -29.35
N GLU A 139 -6.75 -2.53 -28.77
CA GLU A 139 -7.92 -1.71 -29.14
C GLU A 139 -7.83 -1.15 -30.56
N SER A 140 -6.64 -0.70 -30.97
CA SER A 140 -6.41 -0.17 -32.33
C SER A 140 -6.43 -1.24 -33.42
N ALA A 141 -6.24 -2.51 -33.08
CA ALA A 141 -6.34 -3.63 -34.02
C ALA A 141 -7.78 -3.99 -34.41
N GLY A 142 -8.78 -3.59 -33.61
CA GLY A 142 -10.21 -3.88 -33.83
C GLY A 142 -10.57 -5.38 -33.77
N PRO A 143 -11.87 -5.74 -33.61
CA PRO A 143 -12.32 -7.10 -33.85
C PRO A 143 -12.31 -7.35 -35.36
N GLY A 144 -11.51 -8.32 -35.82
CA GLY A 144 -11.49 -8.78 -37.22
C GLY A 144 -12.77 -9.48 -37.65
#